data_AF-A0A941IAB4-F1
#
_entry.id   AF-A0A941IAB4-F1
#
_cell.length_a   1.000
_cell.length_b   1.000
_cell.length_c   1.000
_cell.angle_alpha   90.00
_cell.angle_beta   90.00
_cell.angle_gamma   90.00
#
_symmetry.space_group_name_H-M   'P 1'
#
loop_
_entity.id
_entity.type
_entity.pdbx_description
1 polymer ?
#
loop_
_entity_poly.entity_id
_entity_poly.type
_entity_poly.pdbx_seq_one_letter_code
_entity_poly.pdbx_strand_id
1 'polypeptide(L)'
;MKTASQYFLQELEQAIGDHPDKVNILAEYELHVHEWMKEEGAESVDNYSKLIERLGSPQEIALLWRQEAAITPKKTQWLFVGLNIAMFLGGVILTIIYNVFSWHWVEQLWHGLTETTFIIMIVYTLFWGLLGYEIGKEFGDGGRRLLHKTFIVSVVPNLLLMYLTLFKLIPYEWFQPLLNVPFIMLCIGFTIVLYPVCLVGFRWGRKLSV
;
A
#
# COMPACT_ATOMS: atom_id res chain seq x y z
N MET A 1 8.51 43.52 -5.51
CA MET A 1 7.27 43.04 -6.15
C MET A 1 7.35 41.53 -6.24
N LYS A 2 6.29 40.80 -5.88
CA LYS A 2 6.22 39.36 -6.18
C LYS A 2 6.04 39.18 -7.69
N THR A 3 6.74 38.23 -8.29
CA THR A 3 6.54 37.87 -9.70
C THR A 3 5.22 37.12 -9.88
N ALA A 4 4.66 37.12 -11.10
CA ALA A 4 3.44 36.38 -11.42
C ALA A 4 3.54 34.88 -11.04
N SER A 5 4.73 34.29 -11.19
CA SER A 5 5.04 32.92 -10.76
C SER A 5 4.91 32.70 -9.25
N GLN A 6 5.46 33.62 -8.45
CA GLN A 6 5.37 33.55 -6.99
C GLN A 6 3.94 33.73 -6.50
N TYR A 7 3.16 34.57 -7.18
CA TYR A 7 1.75 34.78 -6.84
C TYR A 7 0.92 33.52 -7.16
N PHE A 8 1.13 32.91 -8.33
CA PHE A 8 0.48 31.66 -8.71
C PHE A 8 0.76 30.51 -7.74
N LEU A 9 2.03 30.26 -7.42
CA LEU A 9 2.42 29.17 -6.50
C LEU A 9 1.86 29.39 -5.09
N GLN A 10 1.77 30.64 -4.64
CA GLN A 10 1.20 30.96 -3.34
C GLN A 10 -0.33 30.78 -3.31
N GLU A 11 -1.05 31.16 -4.37
CA GLU A 11 -2.48 30.86 -4.48
C GLU A 11 -2.74 29.36 -4.57
N LEU A 12 -1.89 28.62 -5.30
CA LEU A 12 -1.98 27.16 -5.41
C LEU A 12 -1.73 26.49 -4.05
N GLU A 13 -0.72 26.95 -3.30
CA GLU A 13 -0.43 26.47 -1.95
C GLU A 13 -1.62 26.64 -1.01
N GLN A 14 -2.30 27.79 -1.07
CA GLN A 14 -3.48 28.07 -0.27
C GLN A 14 -4.69 27.24 -0.72
N ALA A 15 -4.90 27.11 -2.03
CA ALA A 15 -6.03 26.37 -2.60
C ALA A 15 -5.94 24.86 -2.33
N ILE A 16 -4.73 24.28 -2.38
CA ILE A 16 -4.48 22.86 -2.08
C ILE A 16 -4.74 22.52 -0.59
N GLY A 17 -4.51 23.47 0.33
CA GLY A 17 -4.74 23.28 1.76
C GLY A 17 -3.86 22.18 2.37
N ASP A 18 -4.43 21.29 3.19
CA ASP A 18 -3.74 20.18 3.87
C ASP A 18 -3.71 18.88 3.03
N HIS A 19 -3.47 18.99 1.73
CA HIS A 19 -3.38 17.81 0.87
C HIS A 19 -2.17 16.92 1.25
N PRO A 20 -2.33 15.60 1.34
CA PRO A 20 -1.24 14.69 1.73
C PRO A 20 -0.02 14.74 0.80
N ASP A 21 -0.23 15.05 -0.48
CA ASP A 21 0.82 15.19 -1.50
C ASP A 21 1.17 16.65 -1.83
N LYS A 22 0.79 17.61 -0.98
CA LYS A 22 0.97 19.05 -1.22
C LYS A 22 2.38 19.40 -1.69
N VAL A 23 3.41 18.85 -1.05
CA VAL A 23 4.82 19.16 -1.37
C VAL A 23 5.19 18.72 -2.78
N ASN A 24 4.75 17.54 -3.20
CA ASN A 24 5.04 17.00 -4.53
C ASN A 24 4.29 17.77 -5.62
N ILE A 25 3.01 18.07 -5.38
CA ILE A 25 2.20 18.88 -6.30
C ILE A 25 2.83 20.26 -6.48
N LEU A 26 3.23 20.93 -5.40
CA LEU A 26 3.87 22.24 -5.49
C LEU A 26 5.19 22.19 -6.25
N ALA A 27 6.01 21.16 -6.05
CA ALA A 27 7.28 21.00 -6.76
C ALA A 27 7.08 20.74 -8.27
N GLU A 28 6.06 19.96 -8.64
CA GLU A 28 5.69 19.70 -10.04
C GLU A 28 5.27 21.00 -10.73
N TYR A 29 4.36 21.76 -10.11
CA TYR A 29 3.90 23.03 -10.69
C TYR A 29 5.00 24.11 -10.65
N GLU A 30 5.90 24.11 -9.66
CA GLU A 30 7.06 24.99 -9.66
C GLU A 30 7.97 24.74 -10.88
N LEU A 31 8.18 23.47 -11.24
CA LEU A 31 8.97 23.08 -12.39
C LEU A 31 8.29 23.50 -13.71
N HIS A 32 7.00 23.25 -13.86
CA HIS A 32 6.22 23.69 -15.03
C HIS A 32 6.19 25.22 -15.20
N VAL A 33 6.01 25.96 -14.12
CA VAL A 33 6.04 27.43 -14.14
C VAL A 33 7.42 27.93 -14.52
N HIS A 34 8.48 27.31 -13.99
CA HIS A 34 9.86 27.69 -14.31
C HIS A 34 10.22 27.40 -15.77
N GLU A 35 9.81 26.25 -16.30
CA GLU A 35 10.00 25.88 -17.71
C GLU A 35 9.28 26.86 -18.65
N TRP A 36 8.00 27.15 -18.36
CA TRP A 36 7.22 28.10 -19.15
C TRP A 36 7.82 29.52 -19.14
N MET A 37 8.26 30.01 -17.98
CA MET A 37 8.93 31.31 -17.86
C MET A 37 10.24 31.38 -18.66
N LYS A 38 10.93 30.26 -18.83
CA LYS A 38 12.16 30.17 -19.62
C LYS A 38 11.87 30.19 -21.13
N GLU A 39 10.73 29.66 -21.56
CA GLU A 39 10.30 29.64 -22.96
C GLU A 39 9.73 30.99 -23.43
N GLU A 40 8.91 31.67 -22.61
CA GLU A 40 8.24 32.91 -23.03
C GLU A 40 9.05 34.20 -22.79
N GLY A 41 10.17 34.13 -22.06
CA GLY A 41 10.96 35.30 -21.70
C GLY A 41 10.35 36.03 -20.51
N ALA A 42 11.12 36.13 -19.41
CA ALA A 42 10.66 36.70 -18.16
C ALA A 42 10.39 38.21 -18.26
N GLU A 43 9.44 38.68 -17.43
CA GLU A 43 9.24 40.08 -17.00
C GLU A 43 8.15 40.92 -17.69
N SER A 44 6.96 40.35 -17.92
CA SER A 44 5.76 41.19 -18.06
C SER A 44 4.74 40.90 -16.95
N VAL A 45 4.17 41.97 -16.39
CA VAL A 45 3.08 41.92 -15.38
C VAL A 45 1.82 41.25 -15.95
N ASP A 46 1.75 41.06 -17.27
CA ASP A 46 0.68 40.43 -18.03
C ASP A 46 0.81 38.89 -18.12
N ASN A 47 1.83 38.29 -17.48
CA ASN A 47 2.08 36.85 -17.55
C ASN A 47 1.14 36.01 -16.67
N TYR A 48 0.41 36.60 -15.71
CA TYR A 48 -0.45 35.83 -14.80
C TYR A 48 -1.67 35.22 -15.48
N SER A 49 -2.33 36.00 -16.34
CA SER A 49 -3.48 35.56 -17.13
C SER A 49 -3.10 34.43 -18.09
N LYS A 50 -1.94 34.55 -18.75
CA LYS A 50 -1.39 33.49 -19.62
C LYS A 50 -1.02 32.23 -18.85
N LEU A 51 -0.47 32.39 -17.64
CA LEU A 51 -0.18 31.28 -16.73
C LEU A 51 -1.44 30.48 -16.41
N ILE A 52 -2.54 31.18 -16.07
CA ILE A 52 -3.84 30.57 -15.79
C ILE A 52 -4.42 29.92 -17.05
N GLU A 53 -4.32 30.55 -18.22
CA GLU A 53 -4.82 29.97 -19.47
C GLU A 53 -4.08 28.67 -19.84
N ARG A 54 -2.78 28.60 -19.55
CA ARG A 54 -1.93 27.46 -19.89
C ARG A 54 -2.02 26.32 -18.88
N LEU A 55 -1.95 26.63 -17.59
CA LEU A 55 -1.84 25.64 -16.51
C LEU A 55 -3.17 25.39 -15.78
N GLY A 56 -4.18 26.23 -16.00
CA GLY A 56 -5.42 26.26 -15.23
C GLY A 56 -5.32 27.19 -14.03
N SER A 57 -6.47 27.58 -13.48
CA SER A 57 -6.48 28.41 -12.26
C SER A 57 -6.03 27.59 -11.05
N PRO A 58 -5.36 28.21 -10.06
CA PRO A 58 -4.98 27.53 -8.81
C PRO A 58 -6.14 26.81 -8.12
N GLN A 59 -7.35 27.34 -8.24
CA GLN A 59 -8.58 26.78 -7.68
C GLN A 59 -9.04 25.54 -8.46
N GLU A 60 -8.96 25.55 -9.78
CA GLU A 60 -9.28 24.38 -10.63
C GLU A 60 -8.26 23.25 -10.41
N ILE A 61 -6.97 23.59 -10.34
CA ILE A 61 -5.90 22.63 -10.05
C ILE A 61 -6.14 22.00 -8.67
N ALA A 62 -6.38 22.81 -7.64
CA ALA A 62 -6.68 22.30 -6.31
C ALA A 62 -7.94 21.42 -6.28
N LEU A 63 -8.97 21.75 -7.07
CA LEU A 63 -10.19 20.95 -7.16
C LEU A 63 -9.94 19.61 -7.85
N LEU A 64 -9.14 19.59 -8.92
CA LEU A 64 -8.72 18.37 -9.62
C LEU A 64 -7.96 17.45 -8.66
N TRP A 65 -6.94 17.97 -7.99
CA TRP A 65 -6.15 17.21 -7.03
C TRP A 65 -6.96 16.76 -5.82
N ARG A 66 -7.96 17.54 -5.38
CA ARG A 66 -8.86 17.13 -4.28
C ARG A 66 -9.82 16.02 -4.71
N GLN A 67 -10.22 15.99 -5.96
CA GLN A 67 -11.00 14.88 -6.53
C GLN A 67 -10.14 13.62 -6.69
N GLU A 68 -8.90 13.75 -7.16
CA GLU A 68 -7.95 12.64 -7.19
C GLU A 68 -7.65 12.14 -5.77
N ALA A 69 -7.40 13.02 -4.79
CA ALA A 69 -7.20 12.66 -3.39
C ALA A 69 -8.33 11.80 -2.79
N ALA A 70 -9.57 12.04 -3.23
CA ALA A 70 -10.74 11.31 -2.75
C ALA A 70 -10.81 9.88 -3.33
N ILE A 71 -10.11 9.65 -4.44
CA ILE A 71 -10.06 8.41 -5.23
C ILE A 71 -8.74 7.64 -4.99
N THR A 72 -7.65 8.31 -4.59
CA THR A 72 -6.29 7.72 -4.44
C THR A 72 -5.92 7.44 -2.95
N PRO A 73 -4.70 7.02 -2.61
CA PRO A 73 -4.18 5.67 -2.32
C PRO A 73 -4.60 5.01 -0.99
N LYS A 74 -5.04 5.81 0.00
CA LYS A 74 -5.18 5.33 1.39
C LYS A 74 -6.23 4.23 1.52
N LYS A 75 -7.26 4.24 0.66
CA LYS A 75 -8.32 3.23 0.66
C LYS A 75 -7.81 1.87 0.20
N THR A 76 -7.01 1.82 -0.87
CA THR A 76 -6.46 0.56 -1.40
C THR A 76 -5.48 -0.07 -0.42
N GLN A 77 -4.63 0.74 0.22
CA GLN A 77 -3.74 0.27 1.29
C GLN A 77 -4.51 -0.31 2.49
N TRP A 78 -5.53 0.39 2.98
CA TRP A 78 -6.35 -0.09 4.10
C TRP A 78 -7.18 -1.32 3.73
N LEU A 79 -7.61 -1.43 2.47
CA LEU A 79 -8.27 -2.63 1.97
C LEU A 79 -7.35 -3.84 2.04
N PHE A 80 -6.08 -3.68 1.66
CA PHE A 80 -5.09 -4.75 1.76
C PHE A 80 -4.71 -5.11 3.21
N VAL A 81 -4.50 -4.12 4.08
CA VAL A 81 -4.25 -4.36 5.51
C VAL A 81 -5.46 -5.04 6.15
N GLY A 82 -6.66 -4.56 5.83
CA GLY A 82 -7.93 -5.13 6.28
C GLY A 82 -8.10 -6.57 5.83
N LEU A 83 -7.74 -6.91 4.58
CA LEU A 83 -7.78 -8.28 4.08
C LEU A 83 -6.82 -9.20 4.85
N ASN A 84 -5.60 -8.75 5.15
CA ASN A 84 -4.64 -9.54 5.92
C ASN A 84 -5.14 -9.81 7.35
N ILE A 85 -5.68 -8.77 8.00
CA ILE A 85 -6.28 -8.89 9.34
C ILE A 85 -7.51 -9.81 9.29
N ALA A 86 -8.38 -9.67 8.29
CA ALA A 86 -9.56 -10.50 8.13
C ALA A 86 -9.19 -11.98 7.89
N MET A 87 -8.16 -12.26 7.08
CA MET A 87 -7.64 -13.62 6.89
C MET A 87 -7.07 -14.18 8.20
N PHE A 88 -6.30 -13.38 8.95
CA PHE A 88 -5.75 -13.80 10.24
C PHE A 88 -6.85 -14.11 11.27
N LEU A 89 -7.78 -13.18 11.47
CA LEU A 89 -8.92 -13.37 12.39
C LEU A 89 -9.82 -14.51 11.92
N GLY A 90 -10.05 -14.64 10.62
CA GLY A 90 -10.81 -15.75 10.03
C GLY A 90 -10.15 -17.09 10.35
N GLY A 91 -8.83 -17.20 10.22
CA GLY A 91 -8.08 -18.40 10.60
C GLY A 91 -8.19 -18.72 12.10
N VAL A 92 -8.10 -17.71 12.96
CA VAL A 92 -8.28 -17.87 14.42
C VAL A 92 -9.69 -18.36 14.76
N ILE A 93 -10.72 -17.70 14.21
CA ILE A 93 -12.12 -18.07 14.42
C ILE A 93 -12.37 -19.49 13.91
N LEU A 94 -11.89 -19.82 12.71
CA LEU A 94 -12.05 -21.16 12.14
C LEU A 94 -11.40 -22.23 13.01
N THR A 95 -10.21 -21.95 13.55
CA THR A 95 -9.50 -22.87 14.47
C THR A 95 -10.34 -23.11 15.73
N ILE A 96 -10.90 -22.05 16.33
CA ILE A 96 -11.76 -22.17 17.50
C ILE A 96 -13.01 -22.97 17.17
N ILE A 97 -13.66 -22.67 16.04
CA ILE A 97 -14.88 -23.36 15.63
C ILE A 97 -14.60 -24.85 15.43
N TYR A 98 -13.53 -25.21 14.72
CA TYR A 98 -13.15 -26.60 14.46
C TYR A 98 -12.90 -27.40 15.75
N ASN A 99 -12.26 -26.79 16.76
CA ASN A 99 -11.92 -27.49 18.00
C ASN A 99 -13.06 -27.53 19.03
N VAL A 100 -13.92 -26.52 19.05
CA VAL A 100 -15.00 -26.39 20.05
C VAL A 100 -16.32 -26.96 19.52
N PHE A 101 -16.56 -26.86 18.21
CA PHE A 101 -17.80 -27.26 17.57
C PHE A 101 -17.53 -28.38 16.57
N SER A 102 -18.05 -29.58 16.82
CA SER A 102 -17.94 -30.75 15.94
C SER A 102 -18.89 -30.66 14.73
N TRP A 103 -18.84 -29.54 14.01
CA TRP A 103 -19.67 -29.29 12.84
C TRP A 103 -19.06 -29.90 11.59
N HIS A 104 -19.78 -30.81 10.95
CA HIS A 104 -19.29 -31.59 9.82
C HIS A 104 -18.86 -30.72 8.61
N TRP A 105 -19.51 -29.59 8.39
CA TRP A 105 -19.12 -28.65 7.32
C TRP A 105 -17.77 -27.96 7.61
N VAL A 106 -17.44 -27.75 8.87
CA VAL A 106 -16.16 -27.15 9.31
C VAL A 106 -15.04 -28.14 9.13
N GLU A 107 -15.28 -29.42 9.43
CA GLU A 107 -14.31 -30.49 9.19
C GLU A 107 -13.95 -30.61 7.70
N GLN A 108 -14.95 -30.60 6.82
CA GLN A 108 -14.73 -30.63 5.37
C GLN A 108 -13.93 -29.41 4.88
N LEU A 109 -14.28 -28.22 5.37
CA LEU A 109 -13.55 -26.99 5.05
C LEU A 109 -12.10 -27.04 5.56
N TRP A 110 -11.89 -27.53 6.78
CA TRP A 110 -10.57 -27.67 7.40
C TRP A 110 -9.67 -28.62 6.64
N HIS A 111 -10.19 -29.80 6.26
CA HIS A 111 -9.47 -30.75 5.42
C HIS A 111 -9.12 -30.17 4.05
N GLY A 112 -10.07 -29.51 3.37
CA GLY A 112 -9.81 -28.85 2.09
C GLY A 112 -8.72 -27.78 2.19
N LEU A 113 -8.74 -26.95 3.24
CA LEU A 113 -7.70 -25.93 3.46
C LEU A 113 -6.32 -26.55 3.71
N THR A 114 -6.27 -27.67 4.44
CA THR A 114 -5.03 -28.43 4.70
C THR A 114 -4.44 -29.00 3.41
N GLU A 115 -5.26 -29.58 2.54
CA GLU A 115 -4.78 -30.15 1.28
C GLU A 115 -4.31 -29.06 0.29
N THR A 116 -4.90 -27.87 0.38
CA THR A 116 -4.67 -26.78 -0.58
C THR A 116 -3.64 -25.76 -0.07
N THR A 117 -2.99 -26.00 1.07
CA THR A 117 -2.19 -24.98 1.75
C THR A 117 -1.01 -24.45 0.94
N PHE A 118 -0.40 -25.30 0.10
CA PHE A 118 0.67 -24.86 -0.81
C PHE A 118 0.19 -23.83 -1.83
N ILE A 119 -1.01 -24.02 -2.39
CA ILE A 119 -1.62 -23.07 -3.32
C ILE A 119 -1.93 -21.75 -2.60
N ILE A 120 -2.44 -21.83 -1.37
CA ILE A 120 -2.71 -20.64 -0.54
C ILE A 120 -1.42 -19.83 -0.34
N MET A 121 -0.29 -20.48 -0.05
CA MET A 121 1.00 -19.81 0.10
C MET A 121 1.49 -19.13 -1.18
N ILE A 122 1.32 -19.77 -2.35
CA ILE A 122 1.66 -19.17 -3.65
C ILE A 122 0.80 -17.93 -3.91
N VAL A 123 -0.52 -18.05 -3.76
CA VAL A 123 -1.46 -16.93 -3.96
C VAL A 123 -1.13 -15.78 -3.01
N TYR A 124 -0.85 -16.09 -1.75
CA TYR A 124 -0.45 -15.08 -0.75
C TYR A 124 0.87 -14.39 -1.12
N THR A 125 1.83 -15.13 -1.68
CA THR A 125 3.10 -14.57 -2.16
C THR A 125 2.90 -13.63 -3.34
N LEU A 126 2.06 -14.03 -4.31
CA LEU A 126 1.70 -13.18 -5.44
C LEU A 126 0.97 -11.92 -5.00
N PHE A 127 0.04 -12.05 -4.05
CA PHE A 127 -0.67 -10.93 -3.43
C PHE A 127 0.31 -9.91 -2.83
N TRP A 128 1.32 -10.36 -2.09
CA TRP A 128 2.36 -9.49 -1.54
C TRP A 128 3.24 -8.83 -2.61
N GLY A 129 3.53 -9.55 -3.70
CA GLY A 129 4.20 -8.97 -4.87
C GLY A 129 3.39 -7.86 -5.53
N LEU A 130 2.09 -8.09 -5.75
CA LEU A 130 1.14 -7.11 -6.28
C LEU A 130 0.99 -5.90 -5.36
N LEU A 131 0.92 -6.11 -4.05
CA LEU A 131 0.90 -5.03 -3.07
C LEU A 131 2.17 -4.17 -3.14
N GLY A 132 3.33 -4.83 -3.25
CA GLY A 132 4.59 -4.13 -3.49
C GLY A 132 4.51 -3.29 -4.75
N TYR A 133 4.01 -3.87 -5.85
CA TYR A 133 3.83 -3.21 -7.14
C TYR A 133 2.93 -1.98 -7.06
N GLU A 134 1.73 -2.09 -6.49
CA GLU A 134 0.81 -0.97 -6.34
C GLU A 134 1.45 0.15 -5.50
N ILE A 135 2.08 -0.17 -4.36
CA ILE A 135 2.77 0.85 -3.55
C ILE A 135 3.92 1.51 -4.32
N GLY A 136 4.66 0.75 -5.13
CA GLY A 136 5.75 1.30 -5.94
C GLY A 136 5.27 2.21 -7.07
N LYS A 137 4.18 1.82 -7.73
CA LYS A 137 3.54 2.58 -8.80
C LYS A 137 2.90 3.87 -8.27
N GLU A 138 2.31 3.81 -7.08
CA GLU A 138 1.47 4.88 -6.56
C GLU A 138 2.23 5.90 -5.70
N PHE A 139 3.34 5.50 -5.06
CA PHE A 139 4.10 6.37 -4.15
C PHE A 139 5.58 6.58 -4.54
N GLY A 140 6.03 6.01 -5.66
CA GLY A 140 7.39 6.15 -6.15
C GLY A 140 8.46 5.90 -5.07
N ASP A 141 9.48 6.76 -5.01
CA ASP A 141 10.57 6.65 -4.02
C ASP A 141 10.11 6.91 -2.56
N GLY A 142 9.01 7.65 -2.35
CA GLY A 142 8.43 7.90 -1.03
C GLY A 142 7.73 6.68 -0.41
N GLY A 143 7.31 5.72 -1.23
CA GLY A 143 6.54 4.54 -0.82
C GLY A 143 7.31 3.49 -0.01
N ARG A 144 8.65 3.56 0.02
CA ARG A 144 9.48 2.51 0.65
C ARG A 144 9.26 2.42 2.17
N ARG A 145 9.07 3.55 2.85
CA ARG A 145 8.78 3.58 4.30
C ARG A 145 7.39 3.02 4.59
N LEU A 146 6.43 3.30 3.70
CA LEU A 146 5.06 2.80 3.80
C LEU A 146 4.98 1.29 3.58
N LEU A 147 5.68 0.77 2.56
CA LEU A 147 5.80 -0.65 2.29
C LEU A 147 6.35 -1.40 3.50
N HIS A 148 7.45 -0.90 4.09
CA HIS A 148 8.09 -1.55 5.23
C HIS A 148 7.18 -1.58 6.47
N LYS A 149 6.51 -0.45 6.78
CA LYS A 149 5.58 -0.38 7.92
C LYS A 149 4.38 -1.32 7.73
N THR A 150 3.80 -1.33 6.52
CA THR A 150 2.68 -2.21 6.16
C THR A 150 3.07 -3.68 6.27
N PHE A 151 4.24 -4.04 5.73
CA PHE A 151 4.78 -5.38 5.81
C PHE A 151 4.94 -5.86 7.25
N ILE A 152 5.59 -5.06 8.11
CA ILE A 152 5.81 -5.41 9.52
C ILE A 152 4.47 -5.59 10.25
N VAL A 153 3.54 -4.64 10.12
CA VAL A 153 2.25 -4.71 10.83
C VAL A 153 1.45 -5.94 10.45
N SER A 154 1.50 -6.38 9.20
CA SER A 154 0.76 -7.57 8.75
C SER A 154 1.50 -8.89 9.06
N VAL A 155 2.83 -8.93 8.97
CA VAL A 155 3.60 -10.17 9.12
C VAL A 155 3.92 -10.50 10.58
N VAL A 156 4.14 -9.50 11.43
CA VAL A 156 4.50 -9.72 12.84
C VAL A 156 3.45 -10.55 13.60
N PRO A 157 2.13 -10.28 13.51
CA PRO A 157 1.12 -11.13 14.16
C PRO A 157 1.18 -12.60 13.71
N ASN A 158 1.40 -12.84 12.42
CA ASN A 158 1.53 -14.20 11.86
C ASN A 158 2.79 -14.91 12.38
N LEU A 159 3.93 -14.22 12.41
CA LEU A 159 5.18 -14.75 12.97
C LEU A 159 5.06 -15.05 14.47
N LEU A 160 4.41 -14.16 15.22
CA LEU A 160 4.16 -14.35 16.64
C LEU A 160 3.29 -15.57 16.89
N LEU A 161 2.21 -15.77 16.11
CA LEU A 161 1.36 -16.95 16.22
C LEU A 161 2.17 -18.23 15.96
N MET A 162 2.97 -18.27 14.89
CA MET A 162 3.84 -19.42 14.59
C MET A 162 4.88 -19.68 15.70
N TYR A 163 5.42 -18.62 16.30
CA TYR A 163 6.33 -18.76 17.44
C TYR A 163 5.62 -19.35 18.66
N LEU A 164 4.43 -18.83 19.01
CA LEU A 164 3.65 -19.31 20.15
C LEU A 164 3.24 -20.79 20.02
N THR A 165 2.94 -21.24 18.80
CA THR A 165 2.63 -22.66 18.53
C THR A 165 3.88 -23.55 18.62
N LEU A 166 5.05 -23.10 18.12
CA LEU A 166 6.32 -23.84 18.23
C LEU A 166 6.77 -24.04 19.69
N PHE A 167 6.63 -23.00 20.53
CA PHE A 167 6.98 -23.08 21.95
C PHE A 167 5.90 -23.77 22.81
N LYS A 168 4.87 -24.35 22.18
CA LYS A 168 3.76 -25.05 22.84
C LYS A 168 3.03 -24.21 23.90
N LEU A 169 3.09 -22.87 23.78
CA LEU A 169 2.28 -21.96 24.58
C LEU A 169 0.80 -22.08 24.19
N ILE A 170 0.55 -22.45 22.93
CA ILE A 170 -0.77 -22.84 22.42
C ILE A 170 -0.75 -24.35 22.13
N PRO A 171 -1.80 -25.11 22.47
CA PRO A 171 -1.85 -26.55 22.21
C PRO A 171 -1.70 -26.84 20.71
N TYR A 172 -0.61 -27.50 20.33
CA TYR A 172 -0.32 -27.85 18.95
C TYR A 172 -1.39 -28.76 18.33
N GLU A 173 -2.07 -29.56 19.15
CA GLU A 173 -3.16 -30.44 18.73
C GLU A 173 -4.31 -29.68 18.07
N TRP A 174 -4.54 -28.43 18.47
CA TRP A 174 -5.64 -27.62 17.92
C TRP A 174 -5.45 -27.26 16.45
N PHE A 175 -4.21 -27.38 15.96
CA PHE A 175 -3.87 -27.04 14.60
C PHE A 175 -3.48 -28.26 13.77
N GLN A 176 -3.60 -29.48 14.30
CA GLN A 176 -3.44 -30.68 13.48
C GLN A 176 -4.63 -30.83 12.50
N PRO A 177 -4.40 -31.32 11.27
CA PRO A 177 -3.11 -31.68 10.66
C PRO A 177 -2.38 -30.49 10.01
N LEU A 178 -2.99 -29.30 9.99
CA LEU A 178 -2.54 -28.10 9.26
C LEU A 178 -1.14 -27.60 9.66
N LEU A 179 -0.86 -27.46 10.96
CA LEU A 179 0.44 -27.05 11.47
C LEU A 179 1.23 -28.28 11.88
N ASN A 180 2.04 -28.82 10.96
CA ASN A 180 3.14 -29.72 11.32
C ASN A 180 4.47 -28.97 11.40
N VAL A 181 5.47 -29.52 12.10
CA VAL A 181 6.80 -28.88 12.24
C VAL A 181 7.44 -28.56 10.88
N PRO A 182 7.56 -29.50 9.92
CA PRO A 182 7.94 -29.20 8.53
C PRO A 182 7.14 -28.07 7.87
N PHE A 183 5.83 -28.02 8.07
CA PHE A 183 4.97 -26.98 7.52
C PHE A 183 5.28 -25.60 8.10
N ILE A 184 5.46 -25.50 9.42
CA ILE A 184 5.84 -24.25 10.09
C ILE A 184 7.19 -23.74 9.56
N MET A 185 8.17 -24.63 9.41
CA MET A 185 9.48 -24.27 8.85
C MET A 185 9.35 -23.74 7.42
N LEU A 186 8.46 -24.34 6.61
CA LEU A 186 8.18 -23.89 5.26
C LEU A 186 7.49 -22.51 5.24
N CYS A 187 6.52 -22.27 6.14
CA CYS A 187 5.89 -20.95 6.30
C CYS A 187 6.88 -19.87 6.73
N ILE A 188 7.82 -20.18 7.64
CA ILE A 188 8.89 -19.26 8.03
C ILE A 188 9.77 -18.93 6.82
N GLY A 189 10.17 -19.95 6.05
CA GLY A 189 10.95 -19.77 4.81
C GLY A 189 10.23 -18.87 3.80
N PHE A 190 8.95 -19.14 3.53
CA PHE A 190 8.12 -18.29 2.68
C PHE A 190 8.01 -16.86 3.23
N THR A 191 7.86 -16.70 4.54
CA THR A 191 7.77 -15.38 5.17
C THR A 191 9.04 -14.56 4.98
N ILE A 192 10.21 -15.19 5.00
CA ILE A 192 11.48 -14.53 4.68
C ILE A 192 11.52 -14.10 3.21
N VAL A 193 11.01 -14.94 2.29
CA VAL A 193 10.95 -14.66 0.84
C VAL A 193 9.91 -13.59 0.48
N LEU A 194 8.86 -13.42 1.29
CA LEU A 194 7.81 -12.41 1.06
C LEU A 194 8.37 -10.99 0.95
N TYR A 195 9.32 -10.61 1.82
CA TYR A 195 9.89 -9.26 1.78
C TYR A 195 10.67 -8.96 0.48
N PRO A 196 11.60 -9.83 0.02
CA PRO A 196 12.19 -9.73 -1.32
C PRO A 196 11.15 -9.64 -2.44
N VAL A 197 10.09 -10.46 -2.40
CA VAL A 197 9.04 -10.44 -3.43
C VAL A 197 8.30 -9.10 -3.44
N CYS A 198 7.94 -8.56 -2.29
CA CYS A 198 7.38 -7.22 -2.17
C CYS A 198 8.31 -6.15 -2.74
N LEU A 199 9.61 -6.24 -2.45
CA LEU A 199 10.59 -5.29 -2.96
C LEU A 199 10.75 -5.36 -4.48
N VAL A 200 10.70 -6.57 -5.07
CA VAL A 200 10.71 -6.75 -6.52
C VAL A 200 9.47 -6.12 -7.14
N GLY A 201 8.28 -6.39 -6.58
CA GLY A 201 7.04 -5.74 -6.99
C GLY A 201 7.16 -4.21 -6.92
N PHE A 202 7.61 -3.68 -5.79
CA PHE A 202 7.81 -2.25 -5.57
C PHE A 202 8.75 -1.62 -6.59
N ARG A 203 9.90 -2.25 -6.86
CA ARG A 203 10.83 -1.76 -7.88
C ARG A 203 10.21 -1.77 -9.27
N TRP A 204 9.36 -2.73 -9.58
CA TRP A 204 8.67 -2.81 -10.87
C TRP A 204 7.61 -1.72 -10.99
N GLY A 205 6.74 -1.56 -9.99
CA GLY A 205 5.73 -0.50 -9.97
C GLY A 205 6.35 0.89 -10.10
N ARG A 206 7.45 1.14 -9.37
CA ARG A 206 8.18 2.42 -9.42
C ARG A 206 8.66 2.80 -10.82
N LYS A 207 9.08 1.82 -11.64
CA LYS A 207 9.58 2.11 -13.00
C LYS A 207 8.49 2.63 -13.96
N LEU A 208 7.21 2.40 -13.64
CA LEU A 208 6.07 2.84 -14.44
C LEU A 208 5.47 4.16 -13.92
N SER A 209 5.98 4.67 -12.80
CA SER A 209 5.59 5.95 -12.20
C SER A 209 6.43 7.13 -12.71
N VAL A 210 7.34 6.89 -13.67
CA VAL A 210 8.17 7.91 -14.35
C VAL A 210 7.63 8.14 -15.74
#